data_AF-A0A1V8SRK4-F1
#
_entry.id   AF-A0A1V8SRK4-F1
#
_cell.length_a   1.000
_cell.length_b   1.000
_cell.length_c   1.000
_cell.angle_alpha   90.00
_cell.angle_beta   90.00
_cell.angle_gamma   90.00
#
_symmetry.space_group_name_H-M   'P 1'
#
loop_
_entity.id
_entity.type
_entity.pdbx_description
1 polymer ?
#
loop_
_entity_poly.entity_id
_entity_poly.type
_entity_poly.pdbx_seq_one_letter_code
_entity_poly.pdbx_strand_id
1 'polypeptide(L)'
;MQSIRKLEDEYGAWIHVDAAFGLPARLLPSNVGYDALLEGVAGMELADSITGDAHKLLNVPYDCGFLFSKDLALAQHCFQNPNAAYLASVVSQPANAAEPSIPSPLNIGIENSRRFRALPVYASLMAYGKNGYVEMLVRQISLARAIATYIDGHDAYELLPNDPSRTLEERLANVYIIVLFRAKGQALNGELVQRINGSKRIYISGTQWEGRPAARFAVSNWQVDVERDIALIKKVMDDVASDARPASS
;
A
#
# COMPACT_ATOMS: atom_id res chain seq x y z
N MET A 1 -9.37 -11.50 -9.64
CA MET A 1 -10.62 -10.72 -9.72
C MET A 1 -11.73 -11.41 -10.52
N GLN A 2 -11.49 -11.89 -11.75
CA GLN A 2 -12.54 -12.50 -12.58
C GLN A 2 -13.31 -13.65 -11.89
N SER A 3 -12.60 -14.56 -11.20
CA SER A 3 -13.25 -15.64 -10.46
C SER A 3 -14.13 -15.14 -9.31
N ILE A 4 -13.75 -14.03 -8.66
CA ILE A 4 -14.56 -13.42 -7.58
C ILE A 4 -15.81 -12.77 -8.17
N ARG A 5 -15.69 -12.08 -9.32
CA ARG A 5 -16.85 -11.53 -10.04
C ARG A 5 -17.85 -12.60 -10.43
N LYS A 6 -17.41 -13.74 -10.97
CA LYS A 6 -18.32 -14.86 -11.30
C LYS A 6 -19.11 -15.35 -10.09
N LEU A 7 -18.48 -15.41 -8.92
CA LEU A 7 -19.18 -15.77 -7.68
C LEU A 7 -20.18 -14.69 -7.27
N GLU A 8 -19.86 -13.41 -7.43
CA GLU A 8 -20.89 -12.38 -7.21
C GLU A 8 -22.05 -12.51 -8.20
N ASP A 9 -21.78 -12.77 -9.48
CA ASP A 9 -22.85 -12.84 -10.49
C ASP A 9 -23.82 -14.00 -10.15
N GLU A 10 -23.33 -15.04 -9.48
CA GLU A 10 -24.11 -16.20 -9.03
C GLU A 10 -24.83 -15.96 -7.69
N TYR A 11 -24.19 -15.29 -6.73
CA TYR A 11 -24.66 -15.21 -5.33
C TYR A 11 -25.09 -13.80 -4.88
N GLY A 12 -24.90 -12.77 -5.69
CA GLY A 12 -25.31 -11.37 -5.41
C GLY A 12 -24.51 -10.66 -4.32
N ALA A 13 -23.25 -11.04 -4.07
CA ALA A 13 -22.42 -10.48 -2.99
C ALA A 13 -21.57 -9.26 -3.43
N TRP A 14 -21.68 -8.12 -2.74
CA TRP A 14 -20.89 -6.91 -3.06
C TRP A 14 -19.36 -7.13 -2.98
N ILE A 15 -18.62 -6.81 -4.05
CA ILE A 15 -17.17 -6.89 -4.09
C ILE A 15 -16.55 -5.53 -3.76
N HIS A 16 -15.88 -5.46 -2.61
CA HIS A 16 -15.02 -4.33 -2.24
C HIS A 16 -13.54 -4.69 -2.39
N VAL A 17 -12.77 -3.87 -3.09
CA VAL A 17 -11.32 -3.97 -3.13
C VAL A 17 -10.68 -2.93 -2.20
N ASP A 18 -9.98 -3.43 -1.19
CA ASP A 18 -9.08 -2.61 -0.38
C ASP A 18 -7.74 -2.43 -1.10
N ALA A 19 -7.56 -1.26 -1.71
CA ALA A 19 -6.33 -0.87 -2.38
C ALA A 19 -5.59 0.25 -1.66
N ALA A 20 -5.68 0.30 -0.32
CA ALA A 20 -5.07 1.33 0.51
C ALA A 20 -3.59 1.62 0.17
N PHE A 21 -2.80 0.57 -0.07
CA PHE A 21 -1.45 0.71 -0.63
C PHE A 21 -1.34 0.29 -2.09
N GLY A 22 -2.20 -0.61 -2.58
CA GLY A 22 -2.00 -1.26 -3.88
C GLY A 22 -2.37 -0.40 -5.08
N LEU A 23 -3.29 0.56 -4.93
CA LEU A 23 -3.85 1.28 -6.09
C LEU A 23 -2.79 1.99 -6.96
N PRO A 24 -1.76 2.65 -6.40
CA PRO A 24 -0.75 3.33 -7.21
C PRO A 24 0.10 2.41 -8.09
N ALA A 25 0.11 1.08 -7.88
CA ALA A 25 0.75 0.15 -8.81
C ALA A 25 0.17 0.24 -10.24
N ARG A 26 -1.09 0.71 -10.40
CA ARG A 26 -1.71 1.00 -11.70
C ARG A 26 -1.01 2.11 -12.49
N LEU A 27 -0.14 2.90 -11.85
CA LEU A 27 0.64 3.95 -12.51
C LEU A 27 1.91 3.40 -13.16
N LEU A 28 2.34 2.18 -12.81
CA LEU A 28 3.59 1.60 -13.31
C LEU A 28 3.55 1.41 -14.84
N PRO A 29 4.69 1.61 -15.53
CA PRO A 29 4.76 1.42 -16.96
C PRO A 29 4.66 -0.07 -17.33
N SER A 30 3.81 -0.40 -18.30
CA SER A 30 3.48 -1.77 -18.71
C SER A 30 4.52 -2.48 -19.56
N ASN A 31 5.70 -1.89 -19.74
CA ASN A 31 6.74 -2.39 -20.64
C ASN A 31 8.12 -2.49 -19.96
N VAL A 32 8.19 -2.39 -18.63
CA VAL A 32 9.47 -2.35 -17.89
C VAL A 32 9.41 -3.17 -16.59
N GLY A 33 9.42 -4.50 -16.66
CA GLY A 33 9.70 -5.35 -15.48
C GLY A 33 8.74 -5.19 -14.28
N TYR A 34 7.51 -4.72 -14.53
CA TYR A 34 6.45 -4.54 -13.54
C TYR A 34 5.21 -5.40 -13.81
N ASP A 35 5.28 -6.33 -14.77
CA ASP A 35 4.15 -7.13 -15.23
C ASP A 35 3.48 -7.89 -14.08
N ALA A 36 4.27 -8.50 -13.18
CA ALA A 36 3.74 -9.19 -12.00
C ALA A 36 2.95 -8.25 -11.06
N LEU A 37 3.41 -7.00 -10.90
CA LEU A 37 2.73 -6.01 -10.06
C LEU A 37 1.46 -5.49 -10.72
N LEU A 38 1.50 -5.28 -12.04
CA LEU A 38 0.35 -4.86 -12.85
C LEU A 38 -0.72 -5.94 -12.89
N GLU A 39 -0.33 -7.20 -13.02
CA GLU A 39 -1.21 -8.36 -12.93
C GLU A 39 -1.85 -8.46 -11.54
N GLY A 40 -1.09 -8.17 -10.48
CA GLY A 40 -1.61 -8.13 -9.10
C GLY A 40 -2.74 -7.11 -8.86
N VAL A 41 -2.84 -6.08 -9.70
CA VAL A 41 -3.91 -5.06 -9.66
C VAL A 41 -4.85 -5.14 -10.87
N ALA A 42 -4.75 -6.19 -11.68
CA ALA A 42 -5.61 -6.38 -12.85
C ALA A 42 -7.05 -6.76 -12.44
N GLY A 43 -8.04 -6.22 -13.15
CA GLY A 43 -9.45 -6.51 -12.92
C GLY A 43 -10.04 -5.85 -11.67
N MET A 44 -9.35 -4.92 -11.02
CA MET A 44 -9.89 -4.17 -9.88
C MET A 44 -11.16 -3.39 -10.25
N GLU A 45 -11.28 -2.94 -11.50
CA GLU A 45 -12.47 -2.30 -12.07
C GLU A 45 -13.73 -3.20 -12.08
N LEU A 46 -13.55 -4.51 -11.90
CA LEU A 46 -14.68 -5.43 -11.72
C LEU A 46 -15.33 -5.27 -10.34
N ALA A 47 -14.64 -4.70 -9.35
CA ALA A 47 -15.18 -4.47 -8.02
C ALA A 47 -16.32 -3.46 -8.03
N ASP A 48 -17.25 -3.59 -7.08
CA ASP A 48 -18.37 -2.68 -6.90
C ASP A 48 -17.95 -1.41 -6.16
N SER A 49 -16.88 -1.51 -5.37
CA SER A 49 -16.18 -0.37 -4.77
C SER A 49 -14.69 -0.62 -4.59
N ILE A 50 -13.91 0.46 -4.59
CA ILE A 50 -12.46 0.45 -4.39
C ILE A 50 -12.13 1.55 -3.39
N THR A 51 -11.38 1.24 -2.33
CA THR A 51 -10.81 2.26 -1.45
C THR A 51 -9.31 2.42 -1.70
N GLY A 52 -8.77 3.59 -1.39
CA GLY A 52 -7.35 3.83 -1.29
C GLY A 52 -7.03 4.93 -0.30
N ASP A 53 -5.81 4.92 0.24
CA ASP A 53 -5.38 5.91 1.22
C ASP A 53 -4.38 6.86 0.57
N ALA A 54 -4.80 8.10 0.35
CA ALA A 54 -3.92 9.13 -0.17
C ALA A 54 -2.75 9.43 0.78
N HIS A 55 -2.99 9.34 2.09
CA HIS A 55 -1.94 9.57 3.10
C HIS A 55 -0.85 8.48 3.15
N LYS A 56 -0.96 7.47 2.29
CA LYS A 56 0.07 6.46 2.05
C LYS A 56 0.93 6.88 0.86
N LEU A 57 0.67 6.31 -0.31
CA LEU A 57 1.54 6.46 -1.48
C LEU A 57 1.22 7.67 -2.37
N LEU A 58 0.20 8.47 -2.02
CA LEU A 58 0.03 9.82 -2.61
C LEU A 58 0.74 10.90 -1.77
N ASN A 59 1.43 10.52 -0.70
CA ASN A 59 2.30 11.41 0.08
C ASN A 59 1.61 12.68 0.60
N VAL A 60 0.35 12.57 1.02
CA VAL A 60 -0.38 13.65 1.72
C VAL A 60 -0.46 13.39 3.23
N PRO A 61 -0.71 14.41 4.07
CA PRO A 61 -0.84 14.22 5.52
C PRO A 61 -2.04 13.37 5.92
N TYR A 62 -1.93 12.71 7.08
CA TYR A 62 -3.06 12.03 7.72
C TYR A 62 -4.13 13.05 8.20
N ASP A 63 -5.41 12.71 8.19
CA ASP A 63 -6.04 11.56 7.53
C ASP A 63 -6.47 11.93 6.09
N CYS A 64 -6.34 10.99 5.15
CA CYS A 64 -6.83 11.20 3.79
C CYS A 64 -7.01 9.88 3.03
N GLY A 65 -8.25 9.47 2.80
CA GLY A 65 -8.60 8.32 1.97
C GLY A 65 -9.65 8.69 0.93
N PHE A 66 -9.83 7.83 -0.07
CA PHE A 66 -10.83 7.98 -1.11
C PHE A 66 -11.54 6.65 -1.34
N LEU A 67 -12.83 6.75 -1.68
CA LEU A 67 -13.68 5.62 -2.03
C LEU A 67 -14.25 5.89 -3.42
N PHE A 68 -14.05 4.94 -4.33
CA PHE A 68 -14.77 4.85 -5.58
C PHE A 68 -15.87 3.79 -5.41
N SER A 69 -17.09 4.11 -5.80
CA SER A 69 -18.23 3.18 -5.75
C SER A 69 -18.97 3.27 -7.08
N LYS A 70 -19.42 2.13 -7.60
CA LYS A 70 -20.29 2.08 -8.79
C LYS A 70 -21.68 2.63 -8.50
N ASP A 71 -22.13 2.52 -7.25
CA ASP A 71 -23.46 2.94 -6.84
C ASP A 71 -23.39 4.11 -5.86
N LEU A 72 -23.65 5.31 -6.37
CA LEU A 72 -23.80 6.52 -5.59
C LEU A 72 -25.11 6.52 -4.78
N ALA A 73 -26.18 5.95 -5.34
CA ALA A 73 -27.49 5.92 -4.69
C ALA A 73 -27.42 5.06 -3.42
N LEU A 74 -26.68 3.95 -3.43
CA LEU A 74 -26.43 3.16 -2.22
C LEU A 74 -25.81 3.98 -1.10
N ALA A 75 -24.78 4.79 -1.40
CA ALA A 75 -24.17 5.67 -0.40
C ALA A 75 -25.19 6.69 0.14
N GLN A 76 -26.01 7.27 -0.73
CA GLN A 76 -27.08 8.19 -0.35
C GLN A 76 -28.13 7.52 0.55
N HIS A 77 -28.63 6.35 0.18
CA HIS A 77 -29.60 5.62 0.99
C HIS A 77 -29.03 5.25 2.37
N CYS A 78 -27.75 4.90 2.46
CA CYS A 78 -27.10 4.53 3.71
C CYS A 78 -26.83 5.73 4.64
N PHE A 79 -26.45 6.89 4.09
CA PHE A 79 -25.93 8.02 4.87
C PHE A 79 -26.82 9.26 4.89
N GLN A 80 -27.88 9.30 4.07
CA GLN A 80 -28.85 10.39 4.14
C GLN A 80 -29.46 10.46 5.54
N ASN A 81 -29.51 11.66 6.10
CA ASN A 81 -30.12 11.90 7.41
C ASN A 81 -31.57 12.41 7.24
N PRO A 82 -32.59 11.53 7.27
CA PRO A 82 -33.97 11.93 7.03
C PRO A 82 -34.57 12.82 8.13
N ASN A 83 -33.95 12.85 9.32
CA ASN A 83 -34.50 13.52 10.50
C ASN A 83 -34.00 14.97 10.69
N ALA A 84 -33.14 15.46 9.79
CA ALA A 84 -32.63 16.82 9.84
C ALA A 84 -33.38 17.71 8.84
N ALA A 85 -34.56 18.21 9.23
CA ALA A 85 -35.40 19.05 8.36
C ALA A 85 -34.68 20.30 7.81
N TYR A 86 -33.68 20.82 8.54
CA TYR A 86 -32.86 21.95 8.09
C TYR A 86 -31.85 21.59 6.98
N LEU A 87 -31.54 20.30 6.78
CA LEU A 87 -30.68 19.79 5.71
C LEU A 87 -31.46 19.44 4.44
N ALA A 88 -32.78 19.28 4.51
CA ALA A 88 -33.63 18.88 3.40
C ALA A 88 -33.59 19.88 2.21
N SER A 89 -33.33 21.16 2.48
CA SER A 89 -33.17 22.20 1.46
C SER A 89 -31.90 22.05 0.61
N VAL A 90 -30.87 21.34 1.10
CA VAL A 90 -29.63 21.05 0.36
C VAL A 90 -29.80 19.83 -0.56
N VAL A 91 -30.83 19.01 -0.32
CA VAL A 91 -31.14 17.77 -1.07
C VAL A 91 -32.14 18.02 -2.21
N SER A 92 -32.82 19.17 -2.20
CA SER A 92 -33.87 19.49 -3.15
C SER A 92 -33.28 19.96 -4.48
N GLN A 93 -33.01 19.02 -5.39
CA GLN A 93 -32.82 19.38 -6.79
C GLN A 93 -34.16 19.49 -7.51
N PRO A 94 -34.32 20.48 -8.41
CA PRO A 94 -35.46 20.50 -9.29
C PRO A 94 -35.40 19.26 -10.20
N ALA A 95 -36.54 18.59 -10.37
CA ALA A 95 -36.70 17.41 -11.23
C ALA A 95 -36.32 17.63 -12.73
N ASN A 96 -35.91 18.84 -13.11
CA ASN A 96 -35.61 19.27 -14.48
C ASN A 96 -34.16 19.79 -14.67
N ALA A 97 -33.23 19.49 -13.76
CA ALA A 97 -31.81 19.85 -13.98
C ALA A 97 -31.21 18.92 -15.05
N ALA A 98 -30.81 19.50 -16.19
CA ALA A 98 -30.28 18.77 -17.35
C ALA A 98 -28.85 18.20 -17.15
N GLU A 99 -28.20 18.51 -16.03
CA GLU A 99 -26.83 18.09 -15.71
C GLU A 99 -26.82 17.23 -14.44
N PRO A 100 -26.03 16.14 -14.38
CA PRO A 100 -25.82 15.41 -13.14
C PRO A 100 -25.20 16.35 -12.11
N SER A 101 -25.94 16.58 -11.05
CA SER A 101 -25.52 17.41 -9.95
C SER A 101 -24.43 16.76 -9.11
N ILE A 102 -23.54 17.57 -8.57
CA ILE A 102 -22.53 17.12 -7.61
C ILE A 102 -23.26 16.71 -6.31
N PRO A 103 -23.17 15.45 -5.86
CA PRO A 103 -23.84 15.02 -4.64
C PRO A 103 -23.25 15.76 -3.42
N SER A 104 -24.12 16.12 -2.48
CA SER A 104 -23.67 16.71 -1.22
C SER A 104 -22.78 15.71 -0.46
N PRO A 105 -21.55 16.09 -0.04
CA PRO A 105 -20.68 15.25 0.78
C PRO A 105 -21.30 14.78 2.10
N LEU A 106 -22.36 15.45 2.56
CA LEU A 106 -23.14 15.11 3.76
C LEU A 106 -23.88 13.78 3.65
N ASN A 107 -24.29 13.40 2.44
CA ASN A 107 -25.15 12.23 2.24
C ASN A 107 -24.37 11.04 1.68
N ILE A 108 -23.04 11.08 1.64
CA ILE A 108 -22.21 10.03 1.03
C ILE A 108 -21.09 9.56 1.97
N GLY A 109 -21.26 9.79 3.27
CA GLY A 109 -20.35 9.34 4.30
C GLY A 109 -20.89 9.65 5.70
N ILE A 110 -20.18 9.17 6.71
CA ILE A 110 -20.61 9.23 8.11
C ILE A 110 -20.48 10.65 8.70
N GLU A 111 -19.56 11.45 8.19
CA GLU A 111 -19.24 12.77 8.74
C GLU A 111 -20.15 13.87 8.16
N ASN A 112 -20.84 14.63 9.03
CA ASN A 112 -21.54 15.85 8.63
C ASN A 112 -20.55 17.00 8.38
N SER A 113 -19.90 17.50 9.43
CA SER A 113 -18.84 18.50 9.29
C SER A 113 -17.53 17.81 8.93
N ARG A 114 -16.89 18.25 7.84
CA ARG A 114 -15.69 17.59 7.29
C ARG A 114 -14.57 18.59 7.05
N ARG A 115 -13.33 18.14 7.20
CA ARG A 115 -12.15 18.88 6.74
C ARG A 115 -12.11 18.89 5.22
N PHE A 116 -11.44 19.88 4.63
CA PHE A 116 -11.20 19.93 3.19
C PHE A 116 -10.07 18.96 2.77
N ARG A 117 -10.25 17.66 2.99
CA ARG A 117 -9.25 16.61 2.72
C ARG A 117 -8.85 16.51 1.24
N ALA A 118 -9.68 17.03 0.33
CA ALA A 118 -9.35 17.10 -1.09
C ALA A 118 -8.28 18.14 -1.43
N LEU A 119 -8.08 19.18 -0.61
CA LEU A 119 -7.08 20.22 -0.87
C LEU A 119 -5.63 19.69 -0.91
N PRO A 120 -5.13 18.93 0.10
CA PRO A 120 -3.77 18.39 0.02
C PRO A 120 -3.59 17.39 -1.13
N VAL A 121 -4.64 16.62 -1.47
CA VAL A 121 -4.62 15.72 -2.64
C VAL A 121 -4.49 16.53 -3.93
N TYR A 122 -5.32 17.56 -4.11
CA TYR A 122 -5.25 18.45 -5.26
C TYR A 122 -3.87 19.10 -5.40
N ALA A 123 -3.35 19.70 -4.31
CA ALA A 123 -2.05 20.35 -4.31
C ALA A 123 -0.92 19.36 -4.71
N SER A 124 -0.96 18.15 -4.17
CA SER A 124 0.03 17.12 -4.47
C SER A 124 -0.06 16.61 -5.92
N LEU A 125 -1.27 16.36 -6.42
CA LEU A 125 -1.50 15.99 -7.83
C LEU A 125 -1.00 17.08 -8.79
N MET A 126 -1.24 18.36 -8.48
CA MET A 126 -0.78 19.48 -9.30
C MET A 126 0.74 19.66 -9.24
N ALA A 127 1.36 19.42 -8.08
CA ALA A 127 2.80 19.59 -7.90
C ALA A 127 3.63 18.49 -8.60
N TYR A 128 3.23 17.23 -8.47
CA TYR A 128 4.00 16.09 -8.96
C TYR A 128 3.54 15.58 -10.33
N GLY A 129 2.25 15.71 -10.64
CA GLY A 129 1.64 15.10 -11.81
C GLY A 129 1.82 13.58 -11.85
N LYS A 130 1.37 12.94 -12.93
CA LYS A 130 1.50 11.49 -13.10
C LYS A 130 2.96 11.03 -13.03
N ASN A 131 3.85 11.71 -13.74
CA ASN A 131 5.26 11.30 -13.85
C ASN A 131 5.99 11.37 -12.51
N GLY A 132 5.77 12.40 -11.70
CA GLY A 132 6.39 12.52 -10.38
C GLY A 132 5.99 11.38 -9.43
N TYR A 133 4.73 10.93 -9.47
CA TYR A 133 4.32 9.75 -8.70
C TYR A 133 4.92 8.45 -9.23
N VAL A 134 4.99 8.29 -10.55
CA VAL A 134 5.65 7.12 -11.16
C VAL A 134 7.11 7.06 -10.74
N GLU A 135 7.85 8.16 -10.85
CA GLU A 135 9.25 8.23 -10.45
C GLU A 135 9.44 7.94 -8.95
N MET A 136 8.58 8.50 -8.09
CA MET A 136 8.61 8.24 -6.65
C MET A 136 8.39 6.76 -6.35
N LEU A 137 7.37 6.16 -6.97
CA LEU A 137 7.02 4.76 -6.75
C LEU A 137 8.09 3.81 -7.29
N VAL A 138 8.66 4.10 -8.46
CA VAL A 138 9.76 3.33 -9.04
C VAL A 138 10.99 3.35 -8.13
N ARG A 139 11.35 4.50 -7.53
CA ARG A 139 12.46 4.57 -6.56
C ARG A 139 12.20 3.71 -5.33
N GLN A 140 10.97 3.74 -4.80
CA GLN A 140 10.56 2.92 -3.65
C GLN A 140 10.63 1.42 -3.96
N ILE A 141 10.10 0.99 -5.11
CA ILE A 141 10.18 -0.41 -5.56
C ILE A 141 11.63 -0.83 -5.79
N SER A 142 12.45 0.05 -6.37
CA SER A 142 13.87 -0.22 -6.65
C SER A 142 14.64 -0.47 -5.35
N LEU A 143 14.45 0.37 -4.33
CA LEU A 143 15.06 0.13 -3.02
C LEU A 143 14.52 -1.15 -2.38
N ALA A 144 13.21 -1.42 -2.42
CA ALA A 144 12.64 -2.65 -1.88
C ALA A 144 13.24 -3.90 -2.56
N ARG A 145 13.34 -3.91 -3.89
CA ARG A 145 13.99 -4.99 -4.64
C ARG A 145 15.48 -5.11 -4.30
N ALA A 146 16.21 -4.00 -4.15
CA ALA A 146 17.62 -4.03 -3.74
C ALA A 146 17.82 -4.61 -2.33
N ILE A 147 16.94 -4.28 -1.38
CA ILE A 147 16.91 -4.86 -0.04
C ILE A 147 16.65 -6.37 -0.14
N ALA A 148 15.63 -6.78 -0.90
CA ALA A 148 15.27 -8.18 -1.08
C ALA A 148 16.43 -9.00 -1.67
N THR A 149 17.10 -8.50 -2.71
CA THR A 149 18.30 -9.13 -3.30
C THR A 149 19.41 -9.30 -2.28
N TYR A 150 19.68 -8.27 -1.46
CA TYR A 150 20.71 -8.35 -0.43
C TYR A 150 20.37 -9.38 0.65
N ILE A 151 19.11 -9.40 1.11
CA ILE A 151 18.64 -10.38 2.11
C ILE A 151 18.77 -11.81 1.59
N ASP A 152 18.37 -12.06 0.34
CA ASP A 152 18.43 -13.39 -0.27
C ASP A 152 19.86 -13.92 -0.35
N GLY A 153 20.82 -13.04 -0.67
CA GLY A 153 22.24 -13.37 -0.76
C GLY A 153 22.99 -13.40 0.57
N HIS A 154 22.34 -13.14 1.72
CA HIS A 154 23.03 -13.02 3.00
C HIS A 154 22.90 -14.30 3.86
N ASP A 155 24.01 -14.75 4.44
CA ASP A 155 24.09 -16.02 5.18
C ASP A 155 23.21 -16.05 6.44
N ALA A 156 23.01 -14.91 7.10
CA ALA A 156 22.23 -14.81 8.34
C ALA A 156 20.71 -14.65 8.13
N TYR A 157 20.26 -14.30 6.92
CA TYR A 157 18.87 -13.91 6.66
C TYR A 157 18.21 -14.81 5.62
N GLU A 158 16.88 -14.87 5.66
CA GLU A 158 16.03 -15.56 4.70
C GLU A 158 14.98 -14.56 4.18
N LEU A 159 14.96 -14.36 2.85
CA LEU A 159 13.91 -13.60 2.17
C LEU A 159 12.61 -14.41 2.14
N LEU A 160 11.48 -13.77 2.40
CA LEU A 160 10.16 -14.41 2.45
C LEU A 160 9.18 -13.80 1.43
N PRO A 161 8.28 -14.60 0.84
CA PRO A 161 8.25 -16.07 0.89
C PRO A 161 9.47 -16.71 0.21
N ASN A 162 9.99 -17.78 0.79
CA ASN A 162 11.07 -18.57 0.22
C ASN A 162 10.49 -19.76 -0.54
N ASP A 163 9.92 -19.50 -1.72
CA ASP A 163 9.38 -20.53 -2.61
C ASP A 163 10.51 -21.11 -3.47
N PRO A 164 10.94 -22.37 -3.25
CA PRO A 164 12.05 -22.97 -3.99
C PRO A 164 11.71 -23.27 -5.46
N SER A 165 10.43 -23.21 -5.84
CA SER A 165 10.02 -23.38 -7.24
C SER A 165 10.17 -22.10 -8.08
N ARG A 166 10.48 -20.96 -7.43
CA ARG A 166 10.66 -19.67 -8.09
C ARG A 166 12.12 -19.23 -8.05
N THR A 167 12.59 -18.73 -9.18
CA THR A 167 13.86 -18.03 -9.28
C THR A 167 13.86 -16.76 -8.41
N LEU A 168 15.05 -16.24 -8.09
CA LEU A 168 15.15 -14.93 -7.41
C LEU A 168 14.50 -13.83 -8.25
N GLU A 169 14.67 -13.85 -9.57
CA GLU A 169 14.06 -12.86 -10.48
C GLU A 169 12.53 -12.86 -10.38
N GLU A 170 11.89 -14.03 -10.39
CA GLU A 170 10.44 -14.15 -10.24
C GLU A 170 9.96 -13.69 -8.85
N ARG A 171 10.73 -13.98 -7.79
CA ARG A 171 10.42 -13.48 -6.44
C ARG A 171 10.53 -11.96 -6.39
N LEU A 172 11.60 -11.37 -6.94
CA LEU A 172 11.81 -9.92 -7.00
C LEU A 172 10.77 -9.20 -7.86
N ALA A 173 10.29 -9.82 -8.94
CA ALA A 173 9.23 -9.27 -9.78
C ALA A 173 7.95 -8.98 -8.97
N ASN A 174 7.66 -9.81 -7.96
CA ASN A 174 6.51 -9.67 -7.05
C ASN A 174 6.76 -8.71 -5.87
N VAL A 175 7.98 -8.21 -5.68
CA VAL A 175 8.28 -7.23 -4.62
C VAL A 175 7.82 -5.84 -5.07
N TYR A 176 6.80 -5.33 -4.38
CA TYR A 176 6.31 -3.95 -4.52
C TYR A 176 7.11 -3.01 -3.60
N ILE A 177 6.56 -2.66 -2.43
CA ILE A 177 7.23 -1.80 -1.44
C ILE A 177 7.46 -2.50 -0.09
N ILE A 178 6.99 -3.74 0.06
CA ILE A 178 7.16 -4.53 1.28
C ILE A 178 8.18 -5.62 1.01
N VAL A 179 9.18 -5.72 1.89
CA VAL A 179 10.13 -6.84 1.90
C VAL A 179 9.96 -7.57 3.22
N LEU A 180 9.58 -8.83 3.13
CA LEU A 180 9.41 -9.70 4.29
C LEU A 180 10.65 -10.59 4.42
N PHE A 181 11.16 -10.75 5.64
CA PHE A 181 12.33 -11.57 5.89
C PHE A 181 12.38 -12.03 7.34
N ARG A 182 13.28 -12.95 7.64
CA ARG A 182 13.61 -13.35 9.01
C ARG A 182 15.08 -13.72 9.11
N ALA A 183 15.61 -13.79 10.33
CA ALA A 183 16.93 -14.37 10.54
C ALA A 183 16.83 -15.90 10.52
N LYS A 184 17.83 -16.56 9.94
CA LYS A 184 17.92 -18.03 9.88
C LYS A 184 18.17 -18.63 11.27
N GLY A 185 18.96 -17.96 12.11
CA GLY A 185 19.21 -18.37 13.50
C GLY A 185 18.07 -17.95 14.43
N GLN A 186 17.51 -18.90 15.20
CA GLN A 186 16.36 -18.64 16.09
C GLN A 186 16.65 -17.56 17.15
N ALA A 187 17.82 -17.58 17.77
CA ALA A 187 18.20 -16.59 18.78
C ALA A 187 18.22 -15.16 18.20
N LEU A 188 18.89 -14.98 17.05
CA LEU A 188 18.89 -13.69 16.35
C LEU A 188 17.48 -13.30 15.91
N ASN A 189 16.67 -14.24 15.41
CA ASN A 189 15.33 -13.93 14.92
C ASN A 189 14.39 -13.41 16.02
N GLY A 190 14.53 -13.93 17.25
CA GLY A 190 13.75 -13.48 18.41
C GLY A 190 14.01 -12.03 18.78
N GLU A 191 15.21 -11.51 18.51
CA GLU A 191 15.63 -10.14 18.85
C GLU A 191 15.80 -9.24 17.61
N LEU A 192 15.55 -9.74 16.40
CA LEU A 192 15.94 -9.12 15.14
C LEU A 192 15.45 -7.67 15.00
N VAL A 193 14.15 -7.46 15.21
CA VAL A 193 13.52 -6.12 15.11
C VAL A 193 14.08 -5.18 16.17
N GLN A 194 14.26 -5.67 17.40
CA GLN A 194 14.81 -4.87 18.49
C GLN A 194 16.26 -4.46 18.21
N ARG A 195 17.11 -5.37 17.72
CA ARG A 195 18.50 -5.08 17.37
C ARG A 195 18.60 -4.08 16.22
N ILE A 196 17.82 -4.28 15.15
CA ILE A 196 17.79 -3.36 14.01
C ILE A 196 17.34 -1.97 14.44
N ASN A 197 16.21 -1.85 15.13
CA ASN A 197 15.68 -0.55 15.59
C ASN A 197 16.57 0.07 16.68
N GLY A 198 17.23 -0.76 17.51
CA GLY A 198 18.19 -0.34 18.52
C GLY A 198 19.43 0.35 17.96
N SER A 199 19.77 0.08 16.69
CA SER A 199 20.82 0.81 15.96
C SER A 199 20.50 2.30 15.79
N LYS A 200 19.22 2.69 15.87
CA LYS A 200 18.70 4.06 15.61
C LYS A 200 19.05 4.62 14.23
N ARG A 201 19.54 3.78 13.32
CA ARG A 201 19.93 4.15 11.95
C ARG A 201 18.82 3.86 10.93
N ILE A 202 18.06 2.79 11.16
CA ILE A 202 16.89 2.41 10.38
C ILE A 202 15.78 1.93 11.31
N TYR A 203 14.55 1.91 10.81
CA TYR A 203 13.39 1.40 11.53
C TYR A 203 12.62 0.40 10.69
N ILE A 204 12.31 -0.76 11.27
CA ILE A 204 11.47 -1.81 10.68
C ILE A 204 10.39 -2.23 11.67
N SER A 205 9.39 -2.95 11.17
CA SER A 205 8.33 -3.52 12.01
C SER A 205 8.38 -5.05 12.02
N GLY A 206 7.99 -5.63 13.15
CA GLY A 206 7.78 -7.07 13.28
C GLY A 206 6.44 -7.51 12.68
N THR A 207 6.38 -8.77 12.29
CA THR A 207 5.18 -9.46 11.82
C THR A 207 5.34 -10.97 12.07
N GLN A 208 4.41 -11.77 11.56
CA GLN A 208 4.55 -13.22 11.50
C GLN A 208 4.40 -13.70 10.06
N TRP A 209 5.13 -14.76 9.72
CA TRP A 209 5.00 -15.49 8.47
C TRP A 209 5.00 -16.99 8.78
N GLU A 210 3.98 -17.71 8.31
CA GLU A 210 3.80 -19.15 8.58
C GLU A 210 3.87 -19.47 10.08
N GLY A 211 3.24 -18.64 10.92
CA GLY A 211 3.22 -18.81 12.38
C GLY A 211 4.55 -18.54 13.08
N ARG A 212 5.58 -18.05 12.38
CA ARG A 212 6.89 -17.72 12.96
C ARG A 212 7.17 -16.22 12.93
N PRO A 213 7.89 -15.66 13.92
CA PRO A 213 8.31 -14.27 13.89
C PRO A 213 9.09 -13.93 12.61
N ALA A 214 8.74 -12.81 12.02
CA ALA A 214 9.38 -12.25 10.84
C ALA A 214 9.46 -10.72 11.00
N ALA A 215 10.21 -10.08 10.11
CA ALA A 215 10.38 -8.65 10.06
C ALA A 215 10.04 -8.14 8.65
N ARG A 216 9.61 -6.88 8.56
CA ARG A 216 9.30 -6.25 7.28
C ARG A 216 9.92 -4.87 7.13
N PHE A 217 10.51 -4.64 5.97
CA PHE A 217 10.72 -3.28 5.45
C PHE A 217 9.45 -2.82 4.74
N ALA A 218 9.06 -1.57 5.00
CA ALA A 218 7.99 -0.89 4.28
C ALA A 218 8.55 0.38 3.63
N VAL A 219 8.90 0.28 2.35
CA VAL A 219 9.60 1.32 1.60
C VAL A 219 8.59 2.29 0.99
N SER A 220 8.06 3.21 1.81
CA SER A 220 7.02 4.16 1.39
C SER A 220 7.36 5.62 1.67
N ASN A 221 8.63 5.93 1.95
CA ASN A 221 9.08 7.32 2.15
C ASN A 221 9.33 7.99 0.79
N TRP A 222 8.87 9.23 0.60
CA TRP A 222 9.06 9.99 -0.65
C TRP A 222 10.53 10.43 -0.89
N GLN A 223 11.34 10.45 0.17
CA GLN A 223 12.76 10.85 0.17
C GLN A 223 13.74 9.70 -0.11
N VAL A 224 13.23 8.53 -0.50
CA VAL A 224 14.05 7.36 -0.84
C VAL A 224 15.12 7.74 -1.86
N ASP A 225 16.36 7.40 -1.52
CA ASP A 225 17.51 7.43 -2.40
C ASP A 225 18.10 6.02 -2.42
N VAL A 226 18.02 5.36 -3.57
CA VAL A 226 18.31 3.91 -3.65
C VAL A 226 19.75 3.61 -3.25
N GLU A 227 20.72 4.40 -3.72
CA GLU A 227 22.15 4.17 -3.48
C GLU A 227 22.54 4.46 -2.04
N ARG A 228 22.12 5.62 -1.51
CA ARG A 228 22.38 6.01 -0.12
C ARG A 228 21.74 5.04 0.85
N ASP A 229 20.46 4.73 0.64
CA ASP A 229 19.66 4.00 1.62
C ASP A 229 20.05 2.50 1.63
N ILE A 230 20.32 1.89 0.47
CA ILE A 230 20.76 0.49 0.44
C ILE A 230 22.12 0.31 1.11
N ALA A 231 23.05 1.26 0.93
CA ALA A 231 24.36 1.20 1.59
C ALA A 231 24.23 1.24 3.12
N LEU A 232 23.36 2.11 3.64
CA LEU A 232 23.08 2.19 5.08
C LEU A 232 22.40 0.92 5.60
N ILE A 233 21.39 0.40 4.88
CA ILE A 233 20.66 -0.80 5.26
C ILE A 233 21.60 -2.00 5.33
N LYS A 234 22.43 -2.23 4.31
CA LYS A 234 23.43 -3.30 4.29
C LYS A 234 24.32 -3.24 5.51
N LYS A 235 24.91 -2.06 5.80
CA LYS A 235 25.76 -1.87 6.97
C LYS A 235 25.05 -2.23 8.29
N VAL A 236 23.81 -1.77 8.49
CA VAL A 236 23.05 -2.11 9.71
C VAL A 236 22.80 -3.61 9.81
N MET A 237 22.43 -4.24 8.69
CA MET A 237 22.12 -5.67 8.65
C MET A 237 23.38 -6.53 8.88
N ASP A 238 24.53 -6.14 8.32
CA ASP A 238 25.83 -6.80 8.56
C ASP A 238 26.24 -6.69 10.04
N ASP A 239 26.11 -5.50 10.64
CA ASP A 239 26.42 -5.26 12.06
C ASP A 239 25.56 -6.18 12.97
N VAL A 240 24.24 -6.22 12.72
CA VAL A 240 23.29 -7.04 13.49
C VAL A 240 23.58 -8.54 13.35
N ALA A 241 24.00 -9.00 12.17
CA ALA A 241 24.37 -10.39 11.94
C ALA A 241 25.71 -10.76 12.62
N SER A 242 26.65 -9.82 12.70
CA SER A 242 27.97 -10.03 13.29
C SER A 242 27.91 -10.11 14.82
N ASP A 243 27.11 -9.24 15.45
CA ASP A 243 26.88 -9.22 16.91
C ASP A 243 26.14 -10.46 17.44
N ALA A 244 25.65 -11.33 16.54
CA ALA A 244 24.98 -12.58 16.89
C ALA A 244 25.90 -13.80 16.81
N ARG A 245 27.13 -13.68 16.28
CA ARG A 245 28.09 -14.78 16.30
C ARG A 245 28.66 -14.92 17.71
N PRO A 246 28.66 -16.11 18.32
CA PRO A 246 29.38 -16.31 19.58
C PRO A 246 30.85 -15.95 19.36
N ALA A 247 31.45 -15.22 20.31
CA ALA A 247 32.88 -14.95 20.28
C ALA A 247 33.61 -16.28 20.12
N SER A 248 34.35 -16.45 19.02
CA SER A 248 35.17 -17.63 18.80
C SER A 248 36.16 -17.75 19.95
N SER A 249 36.02 -18.84 20.72
CA SER A 249 36.96 -19.27 21.76
C SER A 249 38.32 -19.61 21.19
#